data_AF-A0A966MQU4-F1
#
_entry.id   AF-A0A966MQU4-F1
#
_cell.length_a   1.000
_cell.length_b   1.000
_cell.length_c   1.000
_cell.angle_alpha   90.00
_cell.angle_beta   90.00
_cell.angle_gamma   90.00
#
_symmetry.space_group_name_H-M   'P 1'
#
loop_
_entity.id
_entity.type
_entity.pdbx_description
1 polymer ?
#
loop_
_entity_poly.entity_id
_entity_poly.type
_entity_poly.pdbx_seq_one_letter_code
_entity_poly.pdbx_strand_id
1 'polypeptide(L)'
;MAVVPFTTQLAALEAEQFVDDVLLGRFAMRELLVGHDHGFGRGRMGDIEVLRQLGRSRDFQVTVLPPVFAADGHAISSTAIRRSVAGGDLARAALGLGRPYSIAGTVVRGDQRGRTIGYPTLNLSPPSPRKLLPPDGVYAVRVQLPEGEFGGMLNLGPRPTVGDQQRRIEAHVFDARGDWYGAAVRLDFVARLRGTRPFPGLDALKAQLGDDETKARLALATAQPTPSLS
;
A
#
# COMPACT_ATOMS: atom_id res chain seq x y z
N MET A 1 0.97 12.07 17.08
CA MET A 1 0.22 12.12 15.81
C MET A 1 -1.20 12.59 16.09
N ALA A 2 -1.64 13.67 15.48
CA ALA A 2 -3.02 14.16 15.60
C ALA A 2 -3.78 13.87 14.30
N VAL A 3 -5.03 13.43 14.40
CA VAL A 3 -5.94 13.31 13.25
C VAL A 3 -6.92 14.47 13.34
N VAL A 4 -6.93 15.32 12.31
CA VAL A 4 -7.92 16.39 12.16
C VAL A 4 -8.89 15.95 11.07
N PRO A 5 -10.11 15.52 11.41
CA PRO A 5 -11.11 15.17 10.41
C PRO A 5 -11.42 16.38 9.55
N PHE A 6 -11.43 16.21 8.22
CA PHE A 6 -11.81 17.27 7.29
C PHE A 6 -13.33 17.41 7.27
N THR A 7 -13.87 18.17 8.23
CA THR A 7 -15.31 18.46 8.35
C THR A 7 -15.69 19.70 7.54
N THR A 8 -16.99 19.89 7.29
CA THR A 8 -17.51 21.11 6.63
C THR A 8 -17.12 22.37 7.40
N GLN A 9 -17.08 22.31 8.73
CA GLN A 9 -16.63 23.43 9.57
C GLN A 9 -15.16 23.74 9.33
N LEU A 10 -14.29 22.72 9.32
CA LEU A 10 -12.86 22.89 9.04
C LEU A 10 -12.62 23.44 7.62
N ALA A 11 -13.36 22.91 6.65
CA ALA A 11 -13.26 23.32 5.24
C ALA A 11 -13.72 24.76 4.99
N ALA A 12 -14.52 25.32 5.90
CA ALA A 12 -15.03 26.69 5.82
C ALA A 12 -14.10 27.73 6.46
N LEU A 13 -13.07 27.31 7.21
CA LEU A 13 -12.14 28.23 7.87
C LEU A 13 -11.32 29.00 6.84
N GLU A 14 -11.19 30.31 7.05
CA GLU A 14 -10.19 31.12 6.35
C GLU A 14 -8.77 30.70 6.74
N ALA A 15 -7.78 31.11 5.95
CA ALA A 15 -6.39 30.74 6.18
C ALA A 15 -5.89 31.18 7.58
N GLU A 16 -6.19 32.43 7.97
CA GLU A 16 -5.85 33.01 9.25
C GLU A 16 -6.51 32.26 10.41
N GLN A 17 -7.81 31.99 10.29
CA GLN A 17 -8.57 31.26 11.32
C GLN A 17 -8.03 29.84 11.51
N PHE A 18 -7.67 29.16 10.42
CA PHE A 18 -7.05 27.85 10.51
C PHE A 18 -5.71 27.90 11.26
N VAL A 19 -4.88 28.93 11.00
CA VAL A 19 -3.61 29.11 11.73
C VAL A 19 -3.87 29.39 13.21
N ASP A 20 -4.75 30.34 13.51
CA ASP A 20 -4.99 30.81 14.89
C ASP A 20 -5.67 29.74 15.74
N ASP A 21 -6.77 29.17 15.26
CA ASP A 21 -7.59 28.25 16.05
C ASP A 21 -6.98 26.84 16.09
N VAL A 22 -6.43 26.37 14.97
CA VAL A 22 -5.97 24.98 14.83
C VAL A 22 -4.48 24.86 15.08
N LEU A 23 -3.64 25.58 14.35
CA LEU A 23 -2.18 25.39 14.47
C LEU A 23 -1.64 25.96 15.78
N LEU A 24 -2.01 27.19 16.12
CA LEU A 24 -1.52 27.86 17.33
C LEU A 24 -2.38 27.49 18.55
N GLY A 25 -3.70 27.67 18.47
CA GLY A 25 -4.61 27.47 19.59
C GLY A 25 -4.68 26.02 20.06
N ARG A 26 -4.89 25.07 19.14
CA ARG A 26 -5.02 23.65 19.49
C ARG A 26 -3.69 22.92 19.61
N PHE A 27 -2.71 23.19 18.74
CA PHE A 27 -1.44 22.44 18.73
C PHE A 27 -0.28 23.15 19.41
N ALA A 28 -0.43 24.43 19.80
CA ALA A 28 0.66 25.24 20.34
C ALA A 28 1.91 25.18 19.44
N MET A 29 1.69 25.15 18.11
CA MET A 29 2.74 24.99 17.12
C MET A 29 3.72 26.17 17.16
N ARG A 30 5.02 25.89 17.10
CA ARG A 30 6.09 26.90 16.99
C ARG A 30 6.85 26.84 15.66
N GLU A 31 6.83 25.69 15.00
CA GLU A 31 7.46 25.48 13.71
C GLU A 31 6.55 24.62 12.83
N LEU A 32 6.42 25.02 11.56
CA LEU A 32 5.62 24.37 10.54
C LEU A 32 6.50 23.94 9.38
N LEU A 33 6.57 22.63 9.11
CA LEU A 33 7.22 22.07 7.94
C LEU A 33 6.15 21.67 6.91
N VAL A 34 6.23 22.22 5.70
CA VAL A 34 5.27 21.95 4.62
C VAL A 34 5.97 21.69 3.29
N GLY A 35 5.35 20.87 2.43
CA GLY A 35 5.82 20.69 1.05
C GLY A 35 5.58 21.92 0.18
N HIS A 36 6.36 22.07 -0.89
CA HIS A 36 6.28 23.18 -1.84
C HIS A 36 4.89 23.44 -2.48
N ASP A 37 4.01 22.44 -2.51
CA ASP A 37 2.70 22.42 -3.17
C ASP A 37 1.54 22.51 -2.16
N HIS A 38 1.86 22.90 -0.92
CA HIS A 38 0.88 23.02 0.14
C HIS A 38 -0.13 24.14 -0.15
N GLY A 39 -1.39 23.83 0.13
CA GLY A 39 -2.48 24.81 0.11
C GLY A 39 -3.50 24.46 1.18
N PHE A 40 -4.05 25.48 1.84
CA PHE A 40 -4.89 25.36 3.03
C PHE A 40 -5.94 26.47 3.09
N GLY A 41 -6.80 26.41 4.10
CA GLY A 41 -7.95 27.31 4.22
C GLY A 41 -9.03 27.04 3.17
N ARG A 42 -10.14 27.75 3.30
CA ARG A 42 -11.30 27.64 2.42
C ARG A 42 -10.88 27.79 0.96
N GLY A 43 -11.26 26.82 0.14
CA GLY A 43 -10.95 26.82 -1.30
C GLY A 43 -9.45 26.82 -1.65
N ARG A 44 -8.55 26.43 -0.73
CA ARG A 44 -7.09 26.55 -0.89
C ARG A 44 -6.62 28.00 -1.09
N MET A 45 -7.32 28.96 -0.48
CA MET A 45 -6.94 30.38 -0.54
C MET A 45 -5.61 30.69 0.16
N GLY A 46 -5.21 29.86 1.12
CA GLY A 46 -3.89 29.94 1.76
C GLY A 46 -2.84 29.18 0.97
N ASP A 47 -1.70 29.84 0.72
CA ASP A 47 -0.51 29.26 0.10
C ASP A 47 0.75 29.47 0.98
N ILE A 48 1.91 29.14 0.43
CA ILE A 48 3.19 29.28 1.13
C ILE A 48 3.51 30.74 1.49
N GLU A 49 3.13 31.71 0.66
CA GLU A 49 3.40 33.12 0.94
C GLU A 49 2.52 33.62 2.07
N VAL A 50 1.24 33.22 2.09
CA VAL A 50 0.34 33.46 3.22
C VAL A 50 0.93 32.86 4.50
N LEU A 51 1.40 31.60 4.48
CA LEU A 51 2.03 31.00 5.68
C LEU A 51 3.24 31.78 6.17
N ARG A 52 4.12 32.26 5.27
CA ARG A 52 5.29 33.06 5.65
C ARG A 52 4.88 34.39 6.28
N GLN A 53 3.89 35.05 5.72
CA GLN A 53 3.37 36.30 6.28
C GLN A 53 2.77 36.07 7.68
N LEU A 54 1.94 35.03 7.82
CA LEU A 54 1.33 34.67 9.10
C LEU A 54 2.39 34.27 10.12
N GLY A 55 3.40 33.48 9.71
CA GLY A 55 4.56 33.10 10.53
C GLY A 55 5.28 34.29 11.15
N ARG A 56 5.60 35.31 10.33
CA ARG A 56 6.20 36.56 10.82
C ARG A 56 5.29 37.31 11.81
N SER A 57 3.98 37.35 11.53
CA SER A 57 3.02 38.10 12.36
C SER A 57 2.68 37.43 13.69
N ARG A 58 2.78 36.10 13.77
CA ARG A 58 2.33 35.27 14.89
C ARG A 58 3.48 34.52 15.59
N ASP A 59 4.71 34.87 15.27
CA ASP A 59 5.93 34.33 15.87
C ASP A 59 6.05 32.79 15.79
N PHE A 60 5.84 32.25 14.58
CA PHE A 60 6.14 30.85 14.27
C PHE A 60 6.99 30.70 13.01
N GLN A 61 7.81 29.66 12.98
CA GLN A 61 8.72 29.39 11.87
C GLN A 61 8.04 28.56 10.79
N VAL A 62 8.32 28.88 9.52
CA VAL A 62 7.83 28.12 8.36
C VAL A 62 9.00 27.63 7.54
N THR A 63 9.14 26.32 7.44
CA THR A 63 10.15 25.65 6.61
C THR A 63 9.46 24.97 5.44
N VAL A 64 9.82 25.36 4.22
CA VAL A 64 9.26 24.79 2.98
C VAL A 64 10.22 23.75 2.46
N LEU A 65 9.76 22.51 2.40
CA LEU A 65 10.54 21.38 1.89
C LEU A 65 10.47 21.34 0.36
N PRO A 66 11.62 21.20 -0.33
CA PRO A 66 11.65 21.06 -1.77
C PRO A 66 10.99 19.73 -2.19
N PRO A 67 10.59 19.61 -3.48
CA PRO A 67 10.14 18.33 -4.01
C PRO A 67 11.23 17.28 -3.87
N VAL A 68 10.80 16.05 -3.55
CA VAL A 68 11.69 14.90 -3.44
C VAL A 68 11.67 14.15 -4.76
N PHE A 69 12.84 13.72 -5.22
CA PHE A 69 13.01 12.95 -6.44
C PHE A 69 13.53 11.55 -6.12
N ALA A 70 13.08 10.55 -6.87
CA ALA A 70 13.62 9.20 -6.82
C ALA A 70 15.00 9.16 -7.50
N ALA A 71 15.73 8.06 -7.31
CA ALA A 71 17.06 7.87 -7.89
C ALA A 71 17.09 7.94 -9.43
N ASP A 72 15.93 7.73 -10.08
CA ASP A 72 15.75 7.82 -11.53
C ASP A 72 15.37 9.24 -12.01
N GLY A 73 15.38 10.23 -11.12
CA GLY A 73 15.11 11.64 -11.43
C GLY A 73 13.62 12.01 -11.48
N HIS A 74 12.69 11.07 -11.26
CA HIS A 74 11.26 11.39 -11.24
C HIS A 74 10.81 11.94 -9.88
N ALA A 75 9.93 12.94 -9.90
CA ALA A 75 9.34 13.49 -8.68
C ALA A 75 8.49 12.43 -7.96
N ILE A 76 8.74 12.28 -6.65
CA ILE A 76 7.98 11.39 -5.77
C ILE A 76 6.68 12.10 -5.39
N SER A 77 5.56 11.49 -5.74
CA SER A 77 4.24 11.98 -5.34
C SER A 77 3.26 10.84 -5.16
N SER A 78 2.22 11.06 -4.35
CA SER A 78 1.13 10.09 -4.18
C SER A 78 0.43 9.77 -5.51
N THR A 79 0.33 10.75 -6.42
CA THR A 79 -0.27 10.53 -7.75
C THR A 79 0.59 9.62 -8.61
N ALA A 80 1.91 9.84 -8.64
CA ALA A 80 2.83 8.97 -9.36
C ALA A 80 2.80 7.53 -8.80
N ILE A 81 2.86 7.37 -7.48
CA ILE A 81 2.80 6.07 -6.81
C ILE A 81 1.49 5.34 -7.13
N ARG A 82 0.34 6.03 -7.05
CA ARG A 82 -0.97 5.44 -7.40
C ARG A 82 -1.00 4.97 -8.85
N ARG A 83 -0.46 5.76 -9.78
CA ARG A 83 -0.38 5.36 -11.21
C ARG A 83 0.48 4.13 -11.40
N SER A 84 1.65 4.07 -10.75
CA SER A 84 2.53 2.89 -10.80
C SER A 84 1.86 1.64 -10.24
N VAL A 85 1.21 1.72 -9.08
CA VAL A 85 0.47 0.58 -8.49
C VAL A 85 -0.69 0.15 -9.40
N ALA A 86 -1.50 1.10 -9.88
CA ALA A 86 -2.63 0.81 -10.76
C ALA A 86 -2.19 0.21 -12.12
N GLY A 87 -1.03 0.61 -12.63
CA GLY A 87 -0.43 0.06 -13.84
C GLY A 87 0.32 -1.27 -13.63
N GLY A 88 0.54 -1.68 -12.37
CA GLY A 88 1.28 -2.90 -12.02
C GLY A 88 2.80 -2.75 -12.01
N ASP A 89 3.33 -1.53 -12.17
CA ASP A 89 4.76 -1.21 -12.02
C ASP A 89 5.11 -1.03 -10.54
N LEU A 90 5.20 -2.16 -9.84
CA LEU A 90 5.45 -2.20 -8.40
C LEU A 90 6.89 -1.85 -8.04
N ALA A 91 7.84 -2.07 -8.94
CA ALA A 91 9.23 -1.67 -8.75
C ALA A 91 9.35 -0.14 -8.67
N ARG A 92 8.71 0.58 -9.60
CA ARG A 92 8.66 2.05 -9.57
C ARG A 92 7.89 2.59 -8.37
N ALA A 93 6.78 1.92 -8.00
CA ALA A 93 6.08 2.28 -6.77
C ALA A 93 6.99 2.15 -5.54
N ALA A 94 7.82 1.11 -5.47
CA ALA A 94 8.75 0.89 -4.36
C ALA A 94 9.86 1.96 -4.29
N LEU A 95 10.38 2.43 -5.43
CA LEU A 95 11.32 3.54 -5.48
C LEU A 95 10.74 4.82 -4.87
N GLY A 96 9.48 5.13 -5.17
CA GLY A 96 8.79 6.29 -4.58
C GLY A 96 8.41 6.10 -3.10
N LEU A 97 8.17 4.87 -2.66
CA LEU A 97 7.76 4.55 -1.29
C LEU A 97 8.93 4.30 -0.32
N GLY A 98 10.14 4.06 -0.85
CA GLY A 98 11.30 3.59 -0.09
C GLY A 98 11.15 2.16 0.44
N ARG A 99 10.12 1.43 0.01
CA ARG A 99 9.80 0.06 0.43
C ARG A 99 8.82 -0.59 -0.56
N PRO A 100 8.69 -1.94 -0.56
CA PRO A 100 7.65 -2.61 -1.35
C PRO A 100 6.24 -2.09 -1.04
N TYR A 101 5.38 -2.04 -2.05
CA TYR A 101 3.95 -1.77 -1.83
C TYR A 101 3.33 -2.92 -1.05
N SER A 102 2.46 -2.62 -0.08
CA SER A 102 1.90 -3.65 0.79
C SER A 102 0.41 -3.51 1.04
N ILE A 103 -0.23 -4.63 1.33
CA ILE A 103 -1.61 -4.71 1.81
C ILE A 103 -1.62 -5.42 3.16
N ALA A 104 -2.60 -5.11 4.00
CA ALA A 104 -2.84 -5.83 5.24
C ALA A 104 -4.29 -6.31 5.27
N GLY A 105 -4.52 -7.44 5.92
CA GLY A 105 -5.85 -8.02 6.06
C GLY A 105 -5.88 -9.11 7.12
N THR A 106 -7.08 -9.59 7.42
CA THR A 106 -7.28 -10.70 8.34
C THR A 106 -7.46 -11.98 7.54
N VAL A 107 -6.82 -13.07 7.97
CA VAL A 107 -7.02 -14.38 7.34
C VAL A 107 -8.43 -14.89 7.65
N VAL A 108 -9.18 -15.19 6.60
CA VAL A 108 -10.54 -15.71 6.65
C VAL A 108 -10.62 -17.10 6.05
N ARG A 109 -11.69 -17.82 6.35
CA ARG A 109 -11.96 -19.11 5.74
C ARG A 109 -12.34 -18.93 4.27
N GLY A 110 -11.63 -19.63 3.38
CA GLY A 110 -12.01 -19.80 1.98
C GLY A 110 -12.45 -21.23 1.68
N ASP A 111 -12.53 -21.59 0.40
CA ASP A 111 -13.05 -22.89 -0.05
C ASP A 111 -12.09 -24.07 0.19
N GLN A 112 -10.89 -23.83 0.72
CA GLN A 112 -9.85 -24.81 1.06
C GLN A 112 -9.40 -25.77 -0.06
N ARG A 113 -9.85 -25.57 -1.30
CA ARG A 113 -9.51 -26.39 -2.48
C ARG A 113 -8.00 -26.48 -2.76
N GLY A 114 -7.23 -25.44 -2.44
CA GLY A 114 -5.77 -25.49 -2.57
C GLY A 114 -5.14 -26.68 -1.84
N ARG A 115 -5.71 -27.10 -0.71
CA ARG A 115 -5.24 -28.27 0.05
C ARG A 115 -5.33 -29.58 -0.74
N THR A 116 -6.33 -29.73 -1.62
CA THR A 116 -6.52 -30.98 -2.38
C THR A 116 -5.49 -31.17 -3.49
N ILE A 117 -4.81 -30.09 -3.89
CA ILE A 117 -3.78 -30.13 -4.95
C ILE A 117 -2.36 -29.84 -4.45
N GLY A 118 -2.17 -29.70 -3.14
CA GLY A 118 -0.86 -29.46 -2.50
C GLY A 118 -0.47 -27.99 -2.35
N TYR A 119 -1.38 -27.05 -2.61
CA TYR A 119 -1.16 -25.60 -2.51
C TYR A 119 -2.15 -24.94 -1.53
N PRO A 120 -2.04 -25.18 -0.20
CA PRO A 120 -2.91 -24.53 0.78
C PRO A 120 -2.76 -23.00 0.72
N THR A 121 -3.88 -22.26 0.71
CA THR A 121 -3.86 -20.80 0.63
C THR A 121 -4.53 -20.12 1.83
N LEU A 122 -3.95 -19.01 2.26
CA LEU A 122 -4.57 -18.02 3.11
C LEU A 122 -5.49 -17.16 2.26
N ASN A 123 -6.74 -17.01 2.68
CA ASN A 123 -7.67 -16.07 2.04
C ASN A 123 -7.70 -14.84 2.95
N LEU A 124 -7.54 -13.64 2.40
CA LEU A 124 -7.66 -12.41 3.20
C LEU A 124 -9.04 -11.79 3.02
N SER A 125 -9.55 -11.20 4.10
CA SER A 125 -10.72 -10.34 4.06
C SER A 125 -10.57 -9.25 3.00
N PRO A 126 -11.62 -8.88 2.25
CA PRO A 126 -11.56 -7.76 1.33
C PRO A 126 -11.01 -6.51 2.04
N PRO A 127 -10.02 -5.82 1.47
CA PRO A 127 -9.50 -4.60 2.07
C PRO A 127 -10.55 -3.49 1.98
N SER A 128 -10.33 -2.40 2.72
CA SER A 128 -11.13 -1.18 2.57
C SER A 128 -11.28 -0.80 1.09
N PRO A 129 -12.45 -0.34 0.62
CA PRO A 129 -12.63 0.13 -0.76
C PRO A 129 -11.68 1.27 -1.15
N ARG A 130 -11.10 1.98 -0.18
CA ARG A 130 -10.10 3.04 -0.41
C ARG A 130 -8.69 2.48 -0.65
N LYS A 131 -8.46 1.20 -0.41
CA LYS A 131 -7.17 0.56 -0.63
C LYS A 131 -7.00 0.29 -2.13
N LEU A 132 -6.04 0.98 -2.74
CA LEU A 132 -5.65 0.71 -4.11
C LEU A 132 -4.99 -0.67 -4.21
N LEU A 133 -5.53 -1.54 -5.04
CA LEU A 133 -4.92 -2.84 -5.35
C LEU A 133 -4.24 -2.77 -6.71
N PRO A 134 -3.15 -3.52 -6.94
CA PRO A 134 -2.58 -3.64 -8.28
C PRO A 134 -3.54 -4.36 -9.24
N PRO A 135 -3.19 -4.46 -10.54
CA PRO A 135 -3.93 -5.27 -11.50
C PRO A 135 -4.16 -6.71 -11.03
N ASP A 136 -5.10 -7.41 -11.66
CA ASP A 136 -5.26 -8.83 -11.39
C ASP A 136 -4.03 -9.61 -11.89
N GLY A 137 -3.62 -10.60 -11.11
CA GLY A 137 -2.46 -11.40 -11.44
C GLY A 137 -1.93 -12.26 -10.30
N VAL A 138 -0.84 -12.95 -10.61
CA VAL A 138 -0.06 -13.70 -9.64
C VAL A 138 1.21 -12.92 -9.33
N TYR A 139 1.55 -12.85 -8.05
CA TYR A 139 2.63 -12.04 -7.51
C TYR A 139 3.54 -12.86 -6.60
N ALA A 140 4.84 -12.57 -6.61
CA ALA A 140 5.72 -12.94 -5.52
C ALA A 140 5.53 -11.96 -4.37
N VAL A 141 5.40 -12.46 -3.14
CA VAL A 141 5.14 -11.64 -1.95
C VAL A 141 6.01 -12.06 -0.78
N ARG A 142 6.37 -11.11 0.08
CA ARG A 142 6.76 -11.40 1.46
C ARG A 142 5.51 -11.38 2.32
N VAL A 143 5.37 -12.39 3.18
CA VAL A 143 4.21 -12.62 4.04
C VAL A 143 4.66 -12.40 5.47
N GLN A 144 4.20 -11.31 6.09
CA GLN A 144 4.40 -11.07 7.50
C GLN A 144 3.26 -11.73 8.28
N LEU A 145 3.62 -12.77 9.04
CA LEU A 145 2.76 -13.49 9.96
C LEU A 145 3.18 -13.19 11.41
N PRO A 146 2.36 -13.54 12.42
CA PRO A 146 2.76 -13.44 13.82
C PRO A 146 4.05 -14.20 14.16
N GLU A 147 4.31 -15.31 13.48
CA GLU A 147 5.45 -16.19 13.72
C GLU A 147 6.73 -15.73 12.99
N GLY A 148 6.63 -14.76 12.08
CA GLY A 148 7.77 -14.25 11.32
C GLY A 148 7.45 -13.81 9.90
N GLU A 149 8.51 -13.47 9.16
CA GLU A 149 8.43 -13.17 7.73
C GLU A 149 8.71 -14.44 6.91
N PHE A 150 7.86 -14.69 5.92
CA PHE A 150 7.97 -15.82 5.00
C PHE A 150 7.90 -15.37 3.55
N GLY A 151 8.40 -16.20 2.64
CA GLY A 151 8.14 -16.05 1.20
C GLY A 151 6.76 -16.60 0.84
N GLY A 152 6.18 -16.11 -0.26
CA GLY A 152 4.97 -16.70 -0.80
C GLY A 152 4.67 -16.25 -2.22
N MET A 153 3.60 -16.84 -2.77
CA MET A 153 2.95 -16.36 -3.98
C MET A 153 1.50 -15.98 -3.70
N LEU A 154 1.04 -14.90 -4.32
CA LEU A 154 -0.28 -14.33 -4.14
C LEU A 154 -1.04 -14.38 -5.46
N ASN A 155 -2.26 -14.90 -5.46
CA ASN A 155 -3.24 -14.70 -6.50
C ASN A 155 -4.18 -13.55 -6.10
N LEU A 156 -4.19 -12.49 -6.91
CA LEU A 156 -5.08 -11.35 -6.80
C LEU A 156 -6.03 -11.35 -8.00
N GLY A 157 -7.33 -11.48 -7.73
CA GLY A 157 -8.34 -11.31 -8.76
C GLY A 157 -9.52 -12.27 -8.62
N PRO A 158 -10.47 -12.21 -9.56
CA PRO A 158 -11.56 -13.17 -9.61
C PRO A 158 -11.02 -14.57 -9.90
N ARG A 159 -11.77 -15.60 -9.54
CA ARG A 159 -11.51 -16.98 -9.99
C ARG A 159 -12.39 -17.27 -11.21
N PRO A 160 -11.87 -17.18 -12.44
CA PRO A 160 -12.69 -17.34 -13.65
C PRO A 160 -13.37 -18.71 -13.71
N THR A 161 -12.76 -19.73 -13.10
CA THR A 161 -13.24 -21.11 -13.04
C THR A 161 -14.44 -21.34 -12.12
N VAL A 162 -14.86 -20.36 -11.32
CA VAL A 162 -15.92 -20.54 -10.29
C VAL A 162 -17.08 -19.54 -10.43
N GLY A 163 -17.07 -18.66 -11.43
CA GLY A 163 -18.18 -17.72 -11.70
C GLY A 163 -18.33 -16.57 -10.69
N ASP A 164 -17.41 -16.46 -9.72
CA ASP A 164 -17.37 -15.37 -8.75
C ASP A 164 -16.58 -14.18 -9.30
N GLN A 165 -17.24 -13.02 -9.37
CA GLN A 165 -16.69 -11.75 -9.87
C GLN A 165 -15.94 -10.97 -8.79
N GLN A 166 -16.01 -11.38 -7.52
CA GLN A 166 -15.31 -10.68 -6.45
C GLN A 166 -13.80 -10.92 -6.54
N ARG A 167 -13.02 -9.83 -6.43
CA ARG A 167 -11.56 -9.92 -6.30
C ARG A 167 -11.22 -10.61 -4.98
N ARG A 168 -10.57 -11.77 -5.08
CA ARG A 168 -10.04 -12.50 -3.93
C ARG A 168 -8.55 -12.24 -3.79
N ILE A 169 -8.07 -12.37 -2.55
CA ILE A 169 -6.66 -12.22 -2.18
C ILE A 169 -6.24 -13.53 -1.53
N GLU A 170 -5.48 -14.33 -2.27
CA GLU A 170 -5.13 -15.70 -1.87
C GLU A 170 -3.62 -15.88 -1.88
N ALA A 171 -3.02 -16.11 -0.71
CA ALA A 171 -1.59 -16.29 -0.57
C ALA A 171 -1.25 -17.75 -0.26
N HIS A 172 -0.35 -18.35 -1.03
CA HIS A 172 0.34 -19.58 -0.65
C HIS A 172 1.67 -19.21 0.00
N VAL A 173 1.85 -19.58 1.27
CA VAL A 173 3.05 -19.30 2.05
C VAL A 173 4.02 -20.45 1.91
N PHE A 174 5.27 -20.14 1.57
CA PHE A 174 6.33 -21.13 1.41
C PHE A 174 6.89 -21.56 2.76
N ASP A 175 7.24 -22.84 2.85
CA ASP A 175 8.02 -23.43 3.94
C ASP A 175 7.41 -23.21 5.35
N ALA A 176 6.11 -22.88 5.40
CA ALA A 176 5.35 -22.59 6.61
C ALA A 176 4.15 -23.53 6.73
N ARG A 177 3.85 -23.94 7.96
CA ARG A 177 2.67 -24.74 8.30
C ARG A 177 2.01 -24.14 9.54
N GLY A 178 0.72 -23.89 9.46
CA GLY A 178 -0.03 -23.30 10.55
C GLY A 178 -1.49 -23.09 10.19
N ASP A 179 -2.31 -22.84 11.22
CA ASP A 179 -3.64 -22.28 11.06
C ASP A 179 -3.61 -20.83 11.51
N TRP A 180 -3.74 -19.91 10.56
CA TRP A 180 -3.68 -18.48 10.80
C TRP A 180 -5.06 -17.82 10.74
N TYR A 181 -6.17 -18.56 10.77
CA TYR A 181 -7.50 -17.95 10.77
C TYR A 181 -7.66 -16.91 11.89
N GLY A 182 -8.12 -15.71 11.52
CA GLY A 182 -8.26 -14.58 12.44
C GLY A 182 -6.97 -13.78 12.67
N ALA A 183 -5.81 -14.26 12.22
CA ALA A 183 -4.56 -13.53 12.33
C ALA A 183 -4.52 -12.32 11.38
N ALA A 184 -3.88 -11.25 11.82
CA ALA A 184 -3.52 -10.12 10.97
C ALA A 184 -2.28 -10.47 10.15
N VAL A 185 -2.32 -10.21 8.85
CA VAL A 185 -1.24 -10.52 7.90
C VAL A 185 -0.95 -9.29 7.06
N ARG A 186 0.33 -9.03 6.81
CA ARG A 186 0.79 -8.07 5.80
C ARG A 186 1.43 -8.80 4.63
N LEU A 187 1.04 -8.44 3.42
CA LEU A 187 1.64 -8.92 2.19
C LEU A 187 2.37 -7.77 1.51
N ASP A 188 3.68 -7.90 1.36
CA ASP A 188 4.53 -6.97 0.63
C ASP A 188 4.74 -7.52 -0.78
N PHE A 189 4.31 -6.76 -1.80
CA PHE A 189 4.43 -7.19 -3.19
C PHE A 189 5.86 -7.00 -3.69
N VAL A 190 6.51 -8.10 -4.08
CA VAL A 190 7.89 -8.10 -4.57
C VAL A 190 7.94 -8.00 -6.08
N ALA A 191 7.19 -8.85 -6.78
CA ALA A 191 7.17 -8.87 -8.25
C ALA A 191 5.84 -9.37 -8.79
N ARG A 192 5.42 -8.85 -9.95
CA ARG A 192 4.31 -9.44 -10.72
C ARG A 192 4.85 -10.56 -11.59
N LEU A 193 4.28 -11.75 -11.48
CA LEU A 193 4.72 -12.94 -12.21
C LEU A 193 3.94 -13.12 -13.53
N ARG A 194 2.61 -12.93 -13.47
CA ARG A 194 1.72 -13.06 -14.64
C ARG A 194 0.33 -12.48 -14.35
N GLY A 195 -0.51 -12.37 -15.39
CA GLY A 195 -1.95 -12.14 -15.25
C GLY A 195 -2.73 -13.38 -14.81
N THR A 196 -4.01 -13.19 -14.47
CA THR A 196 -4.95 -14.29 -14.22
C THR A 196 -5.35 -14.96 -15.53
N ARG A 197 -5.59 -16.28 -15.49
CA ARG A 197 -6.06 -17.06 -16.64
C ARG A 197 -6.83 -18.31 -16.18
N PRO A 198 -7.81 -18.80 -16.96
CA PRO A 198 -8.44 -20.09 -16.71
C PRO A 198 -7.48 -21.24 -17.02
N PHE A 199 -7.75 -22.42 -16.44
CA PHE A 199 -7.02 -23.66 -16.72
C PHE A 199 -7.99 -24.76 -17.15
N PRO A 200 -7.60 -25.62 -18.11
CA PRO A 200 -8.46 -26.68 -18.63
C PRO A 200 -8.70 -27.84 -17.64
N GLY A 201 -7.96 -27.90 -16.53
CA GLY A 201 -8.09 -28.95 -15.52
C GLY A 201 -7.13 -28.75 -14.34
N LEU A 202 -7.26 -29.62 -13.33
CA LEU A 202 -6.46 -29.55 -12.10
C LEU A 202 -4.96 -29.79 -12.35
N ASP A 203 -4.60 -30.69 -13.26
CA ASP A 203 -3.19 -30.97 -13.57
C ASP A 203 -2.51 -29.77 -14.23
N ALA A 204 -3.17 -29.12 -15.18
CA ALA A 204 -2.68 -27.90 -15.81
C ALA A 204 -2.55 -26.74 -14.82
N LEU A 205 -3.48 -26.62 -13.86
CA LEU A 205 -3.39 -25.66 -12.77
C LEU A 205 -2.18 -25.97 -11.88
N LYS A 206 -2.00 -27.23 -11.46
CA LYS A 206 -0.91 -27.66 -10.58
C LYS A 206 0.46 -27.43 -11.23
N ALA A 207 0.61 -27.77 -12.51
CA ALA A 207 1.82 -27.49 -13.27
C ALA A 207 2.15 -25.98 -13.27
N GLN A 208 1.15 -25.13 -13.55
CA GLN A 208 1.36 -23.68 -13.53
C GLN A 208 1.72 -23.15 -12.13
N LEU A 209 1.13 -23.69 -11.07
CA LEU A 209 1.47 -23.30 -9.70
C LEU A 209 2.92 -23.64 -9.35
N GLY A 210 3.45 -24.76 -9.85
CA GLY A 210 4.87 -25.11 -9.71
C GLY A 210 5.81 -24.12 -10.44
N ASP A 211 5.44 -23.71 -11.65
CA ASP A 211 6.17 -22.68 -12.40
C ASP A 211 6.12 -21.32 -11.69
N ASP A 212 4.96 -20.95 -11.15
CA ASP A 212 4.74 -19.71 -10.42
C ASP A 212 5.56 -19.70 -9.11
N GLU A 213 5.59 -20.81 -8.37
CA GLU A 213 6.41 -20.96 -7.17
C GLU A 213 7.90 -20.81 -7.48
N THR A 214 8.39 -21.46 -8.54
CA THR A 214 9.80 -21.37 -8.96
C THR A 214 10.17 -19.91 -9.26
N LYS A 215 9.33 -19.20 -10.02
CA LYS A 215 9.54 -17.78 -10.33
C LYS A 215 9.43 -16.89 -9.10
N ALA A 216 8.50 -17.19 -8.19
CA ALA A 216 8.32 -16.43 -6.96
C ALA A 216 9.55 -16.54 -6.06
N ARG A 217 10.07 -17.76 -5.86
CA ARG A 217 11.29 -18.00 -5.08
C ARG A 217 12.51 -17.28 -5.67
N LEU A 218 12.67 -17.31 -7.00
CA LEU A 218 13.73 -16.57 -7.67
C LEU A 218 13.61 -15.06 -7.45
N ALA A 219 12.41 -14.49 -7.61
CA ALA A 219 12.17 -13.07 -7.40
C ALA A 219 12.39 -12.64 -5.93
N LEU A 220 12.05 -13.51 -4.97
CA LEU A 220 12.27 -13.27 -3.54
C LEU A 220 13.75 -13.31 -3.17
N ALA A 221 14.53 -14.19 -3.79
CA ALA A 221 15.97 -14.32 -3.53
C ALA A 221 16.78 -13.12 -4.07
N THR A 222 16.34 -12.50 -5.16
CA THR A 222 17.01 -11.34 -5.75
C THR A 222 16.55 -9.99 -5.17
N ALA A 223 15.44 -9.99 -4.42
CA ALA A 223 14.92 -8.78 -3.79
C ALA A 223 15.72 -8.41 -2.54
N GLN A 224 16.17 -7.15 -2.47
CA GLN A 224 16.81 -6.60 -1.26
C GLN A 224 15.89 -6.77 -0.03
N PRO A 225 16.44 -7.08 1.16
CA PRO A 225 15.65 -7.19 2.38
C PRO A 225 14.91 -5.88 2.65
N THR A 226 13.69 -5.97 3.21
CA THR A 226 12.92 -4.79 3.56
C THR A 226 13.67 -4.08 4.68
N PRO A 227 14.09 -2.80 4.53
CA PRO A 227 14.73 -2.10 5.63
C PRO A 227 13.75 -2.05 6.80
N SER A 228 14.20 -2.49 7.98
CA SER A 228 13.44 -2.31 9.22
C SER A 228 13.37 -0.82 9.52
N LEU A 229 12.18 -0.25 9.52
CA LEU A 229 11.95 1.08 10.08
C LEU A 229 12.08 0.94 11.61
N SER A 230 13.30 1.19 12.11
CA SER A 230 13.58 1.46 13.53
C SER A 230 13.01 2.80 13.94
#